data_AF-A0A4Y7SHF2-F1
#
_entry.id   AF-A0A4Y7SHF2-F1
#
_cell.length_a   1.000
_cell.length_b   1.000
_cell.length_c   1.000
_cell.angle_alpha   90.00
_cell.angle_beta   90.00
_cell.angle_gamma   90.00
#
_symmetry.space_group_name_H-M   'P 1'
#
loop_
_entity.id
_entity.type
_entity.pdbx_description
1 polymer ?
#
loop_
_entity_poly.entity_id
_entity_poly.type
_entity_poly.pdbx_seq_one_letter_code
_entity_poly.pdbx_strand_id
1 'polypeptide(L)'
;MADKRRDTAKALPISHQLILHAHQGSEEALWELKSKLVRGNCTLEIIRAVLEHLQARYIPEVSRLSDPGLHFYRTTPCTEMLTPIGLACRMEEKLRPEATLLLLDHAEDICRWIDYWCSYLDTPGSIHPMAAAFQDTHMVLAKELFVVADADPRVLDAPLSFPKFYDVVVRLWTAKFEGEVIASSALLGICPIIGTLKSVIGNDHGLETLANKLLARRSSSIGFVRAFKNRVALANSSDKAPNVKLQHLNSLGSAADGFLILSGDSQTSVDSSHGSNTTGSSWRNSACSLPKSWSVANPAFARILVNWPRRRTTS
;
A
#
# COMPACT_ATOMS: atom_id res chain seq x y z
N MET A 1 -22.66 -1.20 -4.31
CA MET A 1 -23.55 -0.04 -4.60
C MET A 1 -24.72 0.09 -3.61
N ALA A 2 -24.52 -0.24 -2.31
CA ALA A 2 -25.55 -0.10 -1.26
C ALA A 2 -25.22 0.99 -0.21
N ASP A 3 -24.07 1.65 -0.31
CA ASP A 3 -23.60 2.59 0.73
C ASP A 3 -24.10 4.04 0.53
N LYS A 4 -24.76 4.33 -0.60
CA LYS A 4 -25.20 5.70 -0.95
C LYS A 4 -26.41 6.21 -0.14
N ARG A 5 -27.02 5.38 0.73
CA ARG A 5 -28.29 5.71 1.42
C ARG A 5 -28.17 5.94 2.93
N ARG A 6 -27.02 5.70 3.56
CA ARG A 6 -26.82 6.04 5.00
C ARG A 6 -26.27 7.44 5.25
N ASP A 7 -25.83 8.13 4.20
CA ASP A 7 -25.01 9.33 4.31
C ASP A 7 -25.77 10.67 4.44
N THR A 8 -27.10 10.66 4.50
CA THR A 8 -27.91 11.89 4.64
C THR A 8 -28.60 12.03 5.99
N ALA A 9 -28.48 11.04 6.89
CA ALA A 9 -28.83 11.27 8.28
C ALA A 9 -27.79 12.23 8.85
N LYS A 10 -28.22 13.42 9.30
CA LYS A 10 -27.34 14.40 9.95
C LYS A 10 -26.61 13.68 11.08
N ALA A 11 -25.31 13.45 10.91
CA ALA A 11 -24.49 12.83 11.94
C ALA A 11 -24.56 13.69 13.19
N LEU A 12 -24.78 13.06 14.35
CA LEU A 12 -24.85 13.80 15.60
C LEU A 12 -23.47 14.38 15.91
N PRO A 13 -23.39 15.65 16.38
CA PRO A 13 -22.15 16.23 16.85
C PRO A 13 -21.55 15.37 17.97
N ILE A 14 -20.24 15.17 17.93
CA ILE A 14 -19.49 14.52 19.00
C ILE A 14 -19.28 15.53 20.13
N SER A 15 -19.48 15.11 21.38
CA SER A 15 -19.39 16.04 22.52
C SER A 15 -17.95 16.53 22.71
N HIS A 16 -17.79 17.82 23.00
CA HIS A 16 -16.49 18.42 23.27
C HIS A 16 -15.75 17.72 24.42
N GLN A 17 -16.47 17.27 25.45
CA GLN A 17 -15.88 16.53 26.57
C GLN A 17 -15.24 15.20 26.13
N LEU A 18 -15.87 14.48 25.19
CA LEU A 18 -15.29 13.24 24.64
C LEU A 18 -14.02 13.54 23.86
N ILE A 19 -14.01 14.62 23.05
CA ILE A 19 -12.83 15.05 22.30
C ILE A 19 -11.68 15.43 23.24
N LEU A 20 -11.97 16.18 24.30
CA LEU A 20 -10.97 16.56 25.31
C LEU A 20 -10.36 15.33 26.01
N HIS A 21 -11.18 14.38 26.43
CA HIS A 21 -10.69 13.16 27.09
C HIS A 21 -9.86 12.29 26.12
N ALA A 22 -10.29 12.20 24.86
CA ALA A 22 -9.54 11.51 23.81
C ALA A 22 -8.18 12.20 23.57
N HIS A 23 -8.16 13.53 23.48
CA HIS A 23 -6.93 14.33 23.35
C HIS A 23 -5.97 14.11 24.53
N GLN A 24 -6.49 13.98 25.75
CA GLN A 24 -5.69 13.64 26.95
C GLN A 24 -5.19 12.19 26.98
N GLY A 25 -5.61 11.34 26.03
CA GLY A 25 -5.17 9.96 25.90
C GLY A 25 -5.92 8.97 26.80
N SER A 26 -7.17 9.27 27.18
CA SER A 26 -8.07 8.27 27.75
C SER A 26 -8.37 7.19 26.70
N GLU A 27 -8.08 5.95 27.05
CA GLU A 27 -8.30 4.80 26.18
C GLU A 27 -9.79 4.63 25.85
N GLU A 28 -10.66 4.68 26.87
CA GLU A 28 -12.10 4.55 26.72
C GLU A 28 -12.66 5.65 25.82
N ALA A 29 -12.18 6.89 25.99
CA ALA A 29 -12.58 8.01 25.15
C ALA A 29 -12.14 7.84 23.69
N LEU A 30 -10.94 7.30 23.43
CA LEU A 30 -10.47 7.04 22.07
C LEU A 30 -11.28 5.95 21.36
N TRP A 31 -11.63 4.87 22.06
CA TRP A 31 -12.49 3.82 21.54
C TRP A 31 -13.93 4.28 21.33
N GLU A 32 -14.47 5.06 22.27
CA GLU A 32 -15.80 5.65 22.14
C GLU A 32 -15.83 6.64 20.96
N LEU A 33 -14.81 7.48 20.82
CA LEU A 33 -14.65 8.40 19.69
C LEU A 33 -14.61 7.63 18.37
N LYS A 34 -13.80 6.57 18.28
CA LYS A 34 -13.73 5.70 17.10
C LYS A 34 -15.08 5.07 16.74
N SER A 35 -15.89 4.70 17.73
CA SER A 35 -17.22 4.13 17.49
C SER A 35 -18.26 5.14 16.99
N LYS A 36 -18.08 6.43 17.30
CA LYS A 36 -19.02 7.54 16.95
C LYS A 36 -18.58 8.35 15.74
N LEU A 37 -17.29 8.33 15.42
CA LEU A 37 -16.73 9.12 14.35
C LEU A 37 -17.19 8.60 12.98
N VAL A 38 -17.84 9.46 12.24
CA VAL A 38 -18.18 9.26 10.83
C VAL A 38 -17.73 10.49 10.05
N ARG A 39 -17.65 10.39 8.72
CA ARG A 39 -17.18 11.51 7.90
C ARG A 39 -17.96 12.81 8.12
N GLY A 40 -19.27 12.72 8.40
CA GLY A 40 -20.17 13.87 8.52
C GLY A 40 -20.16 14.60 9.86
N ASN A 41 -19.47 14.08 10.89
CA ASN A 41 -19.29 14.76 12.17
C ASN A 41 -17.81 14.96 12.53
N CYS A 42 -16.91 14.81 11.55
CA CYS A 42 -15.48 15.05 11.74
C CYS A 42 -15.19 16.55 11.81
N THR A 43 -14.39 16.96 12.80
CA THR A 43 -13.98 18.35 13.03
C THR A 43 -12.46 18.44 13.14
N LEU A 44 -11.89 19.64 13.00
CA LEU A 44 -10.44 19.85 13.19
C LEU A 44 -9.95 19.44 14.58
N GLU A 45 -10.77 19.62 15.61
CA GLU A 45 -10.44 19.23 16.98
C GLU A 45 -10.28 17.71 17.10
N ILE A 46 -11.16 16.94 16.45
CA ILE A 46 -11.05 15.49 16.39
C ILE A 46 -9.78 15.08 15.64
N ILE A 47 -9.50 15.71 14.49
CA ILE A 47 -8.29 15.40 13.71
C ILE A 47 -7.03 15.62 14.54
N ARG A 48 -6.93 16.76 15.24
CA ARG A 48 -5.79 17.03 16.14
C ARG A 48 -5.69 16.01 17.25
N ALA A 49 -6.79 15.73 17.94
CA ALA A 49 -6.82 14.75 19.04
C ALA A 49 -6.35 13.36 18.57
N VAL A 50 -6.72 12.94 17.36
CA VAL A 50 -6.28 11.65 16.79
C VAL A 50 -4.81 11.67 16.38
N LEU A 51 -4.37 12.68 15.64
CA LEU A 51 -3.02 12.74 15.08
C LEU A 51 -1.94 12.89 16.15
N GLU A 52 -2.23 13.53 17.28
CA GLU A 52 -1.30 13.64 18.39
C GLU A 52 -0.87 12.29 18.98
N HIS A 53 -1.77 11.30 18.98
CA HIS A 53 -1.44 9.95 19.45
C HIS A 53 -0.71 9.12 18.40
N LEU A 54 -0.64 9.60 17.15
CA LEU A 54 0.05 8.95 16.04
C LEU A 54 1.46 9.48 15.83
N GLN A 55 2.05 10.23 16.76
CA GLN A 55 3.43 10.70 16.62
C GLN A 55 4.44 9.56 16.68
N ALA A 56 5.53 9.61 15.89
CA ALA A 56 6.50 8.51 15.83
C ALA A 56 7.21 8.23 17.16
N ARG A 57 7.29 9.22 18.06
CA ARG A 57 7.87 9.04 19.41
C ARG A 57 7.13 8.02 20.27
N TYR A 58 5.88 7.68 19.91
CA TYR A 58 5.07 6.69 20.60
C TYR A 58 5.18 5.29 20.00
N ILE A 59 5.91 5.11 18.89
CA ILE A 59 6.12 3.81 18.27
C ILE A 59 7.03 2.97 19.18
N PRO A 60 6.59 1.78 19.63
CA PRO A 60 7.43 0.91 20.44
C PRO A 60 8.69 0.48 19.69
N GLU A 61 9.79 0.29 20.43
CA GLU A 61 10.97 -0.34 19.86
C GLU A 61 10.65 -1.76 19.41
N VAL A 62 11.09 -2.14 18.21
CA VAL A 62 10.88 -3.47 17.60
C VAL A 62 11.43 -4.61 18.48
N SER A 63 12.38 -4.32 19.36
CA SER A 63 12.90 -5.27 20.36
C SER A 63 11.90 -5.61 21.48
N ARG A 64 10.80 -4.85 21.60
CA ARG A 64 9.78 -4.98 22.66
C ARG A 64 8.40 -5.41 22.15
N LEU A 65 8.31 -6.00 20.95
CA LEU A 65 7.04 -6.44 20.35
C LEU A 65 6.25 -7.46 21.21
N SER A 66 6.86 -8.06 22.22
CA SER A 66 6.22 -9.00 23.15
C SER A 66 5.27 -8.34 24.17
N ASP A 67 5.41 -7.05 24.44
CA ASP A 67 4.48 -6.28 25.27
C ASP A 67 4.23 -4.92 24.60
N PRO A 68 3.19 -4.81 23.75
CA PRO A 68 2.94 -3.60 23.00
C PRO A 68 2.42 -2.46 23.91
N GLY A 69 2.18 -2.74 25.20
CA GLY A 69 1.96 -1.76 26.26
C GLY A 69 0.79 -0.81 26.04
N LEU A 70 0.82 0.31 26.77
CA LEU A 70 -0.21 1.37 26.73
C LEU A 70 -0.35 2.02 25.34
N HIS A 71 0.71 2.03 24.53
CA HIS A 71 0.72 2.69 23.22
C HIS A 71 -0.17 1.97 22.21
N PHE A 72 -0.28 0.64 22.31
CA PHE A 72 -1.14 -0.18 21.47
C PHE A 72 -2.61 0.26 21.55
N TYR A 73 -3.12 0.39 22.77
CA TYR A 73 -4.53 0.68 23.02
C TYR A 73 -4.95 2.09 22.61
N ARG A 74 -3.99 3.03 22.60
CA ARG A 74 -4.21 4.40 22.12
C ARG A 74 -4.14 4.51 20.61
N THR A 75 -3.15 3.87 20.00
CA THR A 75 -2.82 4.07 18.58
C THR A 75 -3.68 3.25 17.64
N THR A 76 -4.17 2.09 18.07
CA THR A 76 -5.11 1.26 17.31
C THR A 76 -6.37 2.04 16.90
N PRO A 77 -7.19 2.58 17.84
CA PRO A 77 -8.38 3.34 17.46
C PRO A 77 -8.03 4.60 16.65
N CYS A 78 -6.88 5.24 16.91
CA CYS A 78 -6.43 6.40 16.14
C CYS A 78 -6.11 6.05 14.68
N THR A 79 -5.47 4.90 14.45
CA THR A 79 -5.15 4.41 13.10
C THR A 79 -6.44 4.11 12.32
N GLU A 80 -7.43 3.45 12.96
CA GLU A 80 -8.72 3.15 12.32
C GLU A 80 -9.59 4.39 12.05
N MET A 81 -9.36 5.49 12.78
CA MET A 81 -10.04 6.77 12.55
C MET A 81 -9.49 7.55 11.34
N LEU A 82 -8.37 7.14 10.75
CA LEU A 82 -7.80 7.80 9.56
C LEU A 82 -8.75 7.75 8.35
N THR A 83 -9.52 6.68 8.18
CA THR A 83 -10.49 6.52 7.10
C THR A 83 -11.59 7.58 7.18
N PRO A 84 -12.39 7.68 8.26
CA PRO A 84 -13.42 8.71 8.34
C PRO A 84 -12.82 10.13 8.27
N ILE A 85 -11.60 10.34 8.78
CA ILE A 85 -10.87 11.62 8.65
C ILE A 85 -10.56 11.94 7.18
N GLY A 86 -9.90 11.05 6.45
CA GLY A 86 -9.54 11.30 5.05
C GLY A 86 -10.78 11.42 4.16
N LEU A 87 -11.84 10.65 4.42
CA LEU A 87 -13.13 10.82 3.75
C LEU A 87 -13.75 12.19 4.03
N ALA A 88 -13.72 12.67 5.28
CA ALA A 88 -14.22 14.00 5.64
C ALA A 88 -13.41 15.09 4.94
N CYS A 89 -12.09 15.01 4.95
CA CYS A 89 -11.20 15.97 4.27
C CYS A 89 -11.50 16.06 2.77
N ARG A 90 -11.70 14.90 2.12
CA ARG A 90 -12.02 14.84 0.69
C ARG A 90 -13.37 15.47 0.37
N MET A 91 -14.38 15.23 1.21
CA MET A 91 -15.77 15.61 0.92
C MET A 91 -16.15 17.01 1.41
N GLU A 92 -15.57 17.48 2.52
CA GLU A 92 -15.92 18.75 3.16
C GLU A 92 -14.93 19.85 2.78
N GLU A 93 -15.29 20.67 1.79
CA GLU A 93 -14.44 21.74 1.26
C GLU A 93 -13.99 22.74 2.33
N LYS A 94 -14.84 23.01 3.33
CA LYS A 94 -14.51 23.92 4.45
C LYS A 94 -13.49 23.35 5.43
N LEU A 95 -13.41 22.02 5.54
CA LEU A 95 -12.49 21.34 6.47
C LEU A 95 -11.12 21.10 5.81
N ARG A 96 -11.12 20.91 4.49
CA ARG A 96 -9.98 20.43 3.72
C ARG A 96 -8.69 21.25 3.88
N PRO A 97 -8.69 22.59 3.81
CA PRO A 97 -7.44 23.35 3.81
C PRO A 97 -6.62 23.13 5.10
N GLU A 98 -7.26 23.31 6.25
CA GLU A 98 -6.64 23.17 7.57
C GLU A 98 -6.37 21.70 7.92
N ALA A 99 -7.29 20.79 7.58
CA ALA A 99 -7.08 19.38 7.83
C ALA A 99 -5.93 18.81 6.98
N THR A 100 -5.77 19.30 5.75
CA THR A 100 -4.63 18.92 4.89
C THR A 100 -3.31 19.31 5.52
N LEU A 101 -3.20 20.51 6.10
CA LEU A 101 -1.98 20.92 6.81
C LEU A 101 -1.66 19.98 7.98
N LEU A 102 -2.67 19.64 8.78
CA LEU A 102 -2.49 18.70 9.89
C LEU A 102 -2.04 17.32 9.43
N LEU A 103 -2.64 16.80 8.34
CA LEU A 103 -2.26 15.52 7.75
C LEU A 103 -0.85 15.55 7.16
N LEU A 104 -0.46 16.65 6.51
CA LEU A 104 0.89 16.85 5.98
C LEU A 104 1.93 16.82 7.10
N ASP A 105 1.68 17.56 8.19
CA ASP A 105 2.57 17.64 9.36
C ASP A 105 2.79 16.27 10.03
N HIS A 106 1.83 15.35 9.90
CA HIS A 106 1.89 14.01 10.50
C HIS A 106 2.05 12.88 9.47
N ALA A 107 2.26 13.18 8.19
CA ALA A 107 2.25 12.18 7.12
C ALA A 107 3.33 11.10 7.32
N GLU A 108 4.54 11.51 7.71
CA GLU A 108 5.63 10.57 8.01
C GLU A 108 5.30 9.68 9.21
N ASP A 109 4.74 10.27 10.26
CA ASP A 109 4.38 9.58 11.50
C ASP A 109 3.29 8.52 11.27
N ILE A 110 2.26 8.85 10.49
CA ILE A 110 1.23 7.91 10.03
C ILE A 110 1.88 6.74 9.28
N CYS A 111 2.79 7.02 8.34
CA CYS A 111 3.50 5.98 7.60
C CYS A 111 4.30 5.06 8.53
N ARG A 112 4.99 5.63 9.53
CA ARG A 112 5.78 4.85 10.49
C ARG A 112 4.91 3.96 11.38
N TRP A 113 3.72 4.42 11.78
CA TRP A 113 2.77 3.57 12.51
C TRP A 113 2.24 2.43 11.66
N ILE A 114 1.90 2.68 10.40
CA ILE A 114 1.47 1.62 9.49
C ILE A 114 2.62 0.62 9.22
N ASP A 115 3.86 1.11 9.05
CA ASP A 115 5.08 0.28 8.96
C ASP A 115 5.21 -0.63 10.19
N TYR A 116 5.07 -0.05 11.38
CA TYR A 116 5.11 -0.77 12.66
C TYR A 116 4.01 -1.84 12.74
N TRP A 117 2.76 -1.50 12.41
CA TRP A 117 1.65 -2.45 12.44
C TRP A 117 1.88 -3.63 11.49
N CYS A 118 2.33 -3.38 10.27
CA CYS A 118 2.70 -4.45 9.37
C CYS A 118 3.82 -5.33 9.96
N SER A 119 4.89 -4.74 10.52
CA SER A 119 5.97 -5.51 11.15
C SER A 119 5.50 -6.34 12.34
N TYR A 120 4.62 -5.79 13.17
CA TYR A 120 4.04 -6.47 14.31
C TYR A 120 3.22 -7.69 13.85
N LEU A 121 2.37 -7.52 12.82
CA LEU A 121 1.58 -8.61 12.24
C LEU A 121 2.47 -9.68 11.60
N ASP A 122 3.53 -9.29 10.90
CA ASP A 122 4.46 -10.19 10.22
C ASP A 122 5.33 -11.02 11.18
N THR A 123 5.36 -10.67 12.48
CA THR A 123 6.19 -11.36 13.48
C THR A 123 5.61 -12.74 13.83
N PRO A 124 6.33 -13.85 13.54
CA PRO A 124 5.85 -15.19 13.82
C PRO A 124 5.63 -15.41 15.33
N GLY A 125 4.52 -16.03 15.70
CA GLY A 125 4.22 -16.33 17.10
C GLY A 125 3.76 -15.13 17.93
N SER A 126 3.44 -13.99 17.30
CA SER A 126 2.70 -12.94 17.99
C SER A 126 1.36 -13.52 18.48
N ILE A 127 1.15 -13.50 19.80
CA ILE A 127 -0.07 -14.01 20.46
C ILE A 127 -1.20 -12.97 20.29
N HIS A 128 -1.30 -12.39 19.09
CA HIS A 128 -2.23 -11.30 18.89
C HIS A 128 -3.63 -11.85 18.64
N PRO A 129 -4.66 -11.35 19.35
CA PRO A 129 -6.06 -11.73 19.11
C PRO A 129 -6.50 -11.50 17.65
N MET A 130 -5.83 -10.60 16.92
CA MET A 130 -6.11 -10.33 15.50
C MET A 130 -5.30 -11.19 14.51
N ALA A 131 -4.50 -12.17 14.95
CA ALA A 131 -3.84 -13.10 14.02
C ALA A 131 -4.88 -13.86 13.16
N ALA A 132 -6.04 -14.18 13.74
CA ALA A 132 -7.20 -14.73 13.02
C ALA A 132 -7.78 -13.78 11.94
N ALA A 133 -7.43 -12.50 11.99
CA ALA A 133 -7.85 -11.43 11.07
C ALA A 133 -6.65 -10.76 10.36
N PHE A 134 -5.52 -11.48 10.20
CA PHE A 134 -4.29 -10.94 9.60
C PHE A 134 -4.53 -10.30 8.22
N GLN A 135 -5.29 -10.99 7.36
CA GLN A 135 -5.65 -10.50 6.03
C GLN A 135 -6.45 -9.20 6.12
N ASP A 136 -7.50 -9.19 6.95
CA ASP A 136 -8.37 -8.04 7.14
C ASP A 136 -7.60 -6.85 7.69
N THR A 137 -6.65 -7.07 8.59
CA THR A 137 -5.86 -6.00 9.19
C THR A 137 -4.93 -5.35 8.16
N HIS A 138 -4.24 -6.14 7.32
CA HIS A 138 -3.47 -5.59 6.21
C HIS A 138 -4.33 -4.77 5.23
N MET A 139 -5.55 -5.23 4.98
CA MET A 139 -6.50 -4.53 4.11
C MET A 139 -7.01 -3.22 4.75
N VAL A 140 -7.25 -3.21 6.06
CA VAL A 140 -7.58 -2.00 6.82
C VAL A 140 -6.42 -1.03 6.75
N LEU A 141 -5.20 -1.43 7.08
CA LEU A 141 -4.01 -0.56 7.01
C LEU A 141 -3.79 0.04 5.62
N ALA A 142 -3.95 -0.76 4.57
CA ALA A 142 -3.87 -0.28 3.20
C ALA A 142 -5.00 0.71 2.85
N LYS A 143 -6.20 0.51 3.41
CA LYS A 143 -7.33 1.44 3.27
C LYS A 143 -7.04 2.76 3.99
N GLU A 144 -6.53 2.71 5.23
CA GLU A 144 -6.16 3.91 5.97
C GLU A 144 -5.14 4.74 5.20
N LEU A 145 -4.06 4.10 4.72
CA LEU A 145 -3.04 4.78 3.92
C LEU A 145 -3.62 5.36 2.62
N PHE A 146 -4.41 4.57 1.90
CA PHE A 146 -5.03 5.00 0.65
C PHE A 146 -5.93 6.22 0.84
N VAL A 147 -6.81 6.17 1.84
CA VAL A 147 -7.81 7.22 2.08
C VAL A 147 -7.16 8.52 2.54
N VAL A 148 -6.11 8.45 3.35
CA VAL A 148 -5.34 9.64 3.76
C VAL A 148 -4.60 10.23 2.56
N ALA A 149 -3.92 9.40 1.76
CA ALA A 149 -3.20 9.88 0.58
C ALA A 149 -4.16 10.45 -0.50
N ASP A 150 -5.36 9.89 -0.63
CA ASP A 150 -6.41 10.37 -1.56
C ASP A 150 -7.20 11.58 -1.02
N ALA A 151 -6.93 12.05 0.20
CA ALA A 151 -7.66 13.16 0.81
C ALA A 151 -7.40 14.50 0.09
N ASP A 152 -6.14 14.75 -0.30
CA ASP A 152 -5.69 15.93 -1.03
C ASP A 152 -4.40 15.58 -1.79
N PRO A 153 -4.20 16.01 -3.05
CA PRO A 153 -2.99 15.70 -3.83
C PRO A 153 -1.68 16.05 -3.11
N ARG A 154 -1.66 17.11 -2.30
CA ARG A 154 -0.49 17.49 -1.51
C ARG A 154 -0.14 16.43 -0.47
N VAL A 155 -1.15 15.79 0.12
CA VAL A 155 -1.00 14.71 1.12
C VAL A 155 -0.50 13.43 0.46
N LEU A 156 -0.76 13.21 -0.84
CA LEU A 156 -0.10 12.14 -1.59
C LEU A 156 1.36 12.48 -1.89
N ASP A 157 1.64 13.72 -2.31
CA ASP A 157 2.97 14.16 -2.74
C ASP A 157 3.98 14.21 -1.59
N ALA A 158 3.57 14.63 -0.39
CA ALA A 158 4.47 14.69 0.76
C ALA A 158 5.07 13.31 1.14
N PRO A 159 4.30 12.23 1.26
CA PRO A 159 4.82 10.87 1.43
C PRO A 159 5.81 10.41 0.38
N LEU A 160 5.71 10.89 -0.87
CA LEU A 160 6.68 10.58 -1.92
C LEU A 160 8.09 11.14 -1.60
N SER A 161 8.20 12.11 -0.70
CA SER A 161 9.50 12.60 -0.22
C SER A 161 10.10 11.74 0.91
N PHE A 162 9.30 10.88 1.57
CA PHE A 162 9.76 10.09 2.70
C PHE A 162 10.14 8.66 2.29
N PRO A 163 11.37 8.20 2.59
CA PRO A 163 11.76 6.84 2.25
C PRO A 163 10.83 5.76 2.81
N LYS A 164 10.25 5.98 3.99
CA LYS A 164 9.39 5.03 4.69
C LYS A 164 8.06 4.76 4.00
N PHE A 165 7.47 5.75 3.32
CA PHE A 165 6.20 5.57 2.62
C PHE A 165 6.28 4.44 1.58
N TYR A 166 7.33 4.45 0.76
CA TYR A 166 7.54 3.39 -0.25
C TYR A 166 7.79 2.02 0.37
N ASP A 167 8.43 1.98 1.55
CA ASP A 167 8.68 0.72 2.26
C ASP A 167 7.34 0.10 2.69
N VAL A 168 6.42 0.93 3.18
CA VAL A 168 5.05 0.53 3.51
C VAL A 168 4.28 0.09 2.26
N VAL A 169 4.31 0.88 1.18
CA VAL A 169 3.63 0.54 -0.08
C VAL A 169 4.12 -0.80 -0.63
N VAL A 170 5.43 -1.02 -0.66
CA VAL A 170 6.02 -2.29 -1.10
C VAL A 170 5.64 -3.43 -0.16
N ARG A 171 5.66 -3.23 1.15
CA ARG A 171 5.26 -4.26 2.12
C ARG A 171 3.79 -4.65 1.95
N LEU A 172 2.88 -3.69 1.96
CA LEU A 172 1.44 -3.92 1.71
C LEU A 172 1.21 -4.61 0.36
N TRP A 173 1.93 -4.17 -0.69
CA TRP A 173 1.83 -4.78 -2.02
C TRP A 173 2.22 -6.27 -2.02
N THR A 174 3.30 -6.59 -1.31
CA THR A 174 3.88 -7.93 -1.25
C THR A 174 3.34 -8.82 -0.13
N ALA A 175 2.45 -8.29 0.72
CA ALA A 175 1.86 -9.01 1.83
C ALA A 175 1.13 -10.28 1.37
N LYS A 176 1.36 -11.37 2.11
CA LYS A 176 0.81 -12.70 1.82
C LYS A 176 0.19 -13.32 3.06
N PHE A 177 -0.80 -14.17 2.84
CA PHE A 177 -1.37 -15.04 3.86
C PHE A 177 -1.50 -16.44 3.26
N GLU A 178 -1.03 -17.45 3.99
CA GLU A 178 -1.03 -18.85 3.51
C GLU A 178 -0.38 -19.05 2.13
N GLY A 179 0.62 -18.22 1.81
CA GLY A 179 1.33 -18.26 0.53
C GLY A 179 0.68 -17.46 -0.61
N GLU A 180 -0.57 -17.05 -0.46
CA GLU A 180 -1.31 -16.26 -1.43
C GLU A 180 -1.21 -14.75 -1.17
N VAL A 181 -1.32 -13.94 -2.23
CA VAL A 181 -1.31 -12.48 -2.08
C VAL A 181 -2.62 -12.02 -1.44
N ILE A 182 -2.53 -11.10 -0.47
CA ILE A 182 -3.72 -10.56 0.18
C ILE A 182 -4.44 -9.65 -0.81
N ALA A 183 -5.61 -10.11 -1.29
CA ALA A 183 -6.46 -9.37 -2.20
C ALA A 183 -7.92 -9.63 -1.82
N SER A 184 -8.56 -8.69 -1.11
CA SER A 184 -10.01 -8.71 -0.90
C SER A 184 -10.68 -7.59 -1.69
N SER A 185 -11.78 -7.92 -2.40
CA SER A 185 -12.51 -7.00 -3.28
C SER A 185 -13.81 -6.45 -2.69
N ALA A 186 -14.10 -6.69 -1.41
CA ALA A 186 -15.48 -6.55 -0.93
C ALA A 186 -15.97 -5.12 -0.63
N LEU A 187 -15.11 -4.18 -0.20
CA LEU A 187 -15.60 -2.95 0.44
C LEU A 187 -15.72 -1.69 -0.46
N LEU A 188 -14.88 -1.54 -1.50
CA LEU A 188 -14.83 -0.30 -2.30
C LEU A 188 -14.85 -0.53 -3.83
N GLY A 189 -15.06 -1.76 -4.27
CA GLY A 189 -14.98 -2.13 -5.70
C GLY A 189 -13.56 -2.09 -6.29
N ILE A 190 -12.58 -1.58 -5.55
CA ILE A 190 -11.14 -1.63 -5.85
C ILE A 190 -10.41 -2.00 -4.55
N CYS A 191 -9.47 -2.93 -4.64
CA CYS A 191 -8.59 -3.29 -3.52
C CYS A 191 -7.76 -2.06 -3.09
N PRO A 192 -7.78 -1.63 -1.81
CA PRO A 192 -7.03 -0.45 -1.33
C PRO A 192 -5.52 -0.53 -1.58
N ILE A 193 -4.93 -1.72 -1.56
CA ILE A 193 -3.52 -1.93 -1.92
C ILE A 193 -3.27 -1.54 -3.40
N ILE A 194 -4.20 -1.90 -4.29
CA ILE A 194 -4.18 -1.50 -5.71
C ILE A 194 -4.46 -0.01 -5.85
N GLY A 195 -5.41 0.54 -5.10
CA GLY A 195 -5.70 1.97 -5.07
C GLY A 195 -4.46 2.79 -4.71
N THR A 196 -3.78 2.41 -3.62
CA THR A 196 -2.55 3.06 -3.15
C THR A 196 -1.47 3.04 -4.21
N LEU A 197 -1.16 1.87 -4.77
CA LEU A 197 -0.13 1.77 -5.80
C LEU A 197 -0.52 2.59 -7.04
N LYS A 198 -1.78 2.54 -7.47
CA LYS A 198 -2.28 3.30 -8.62
C LYS A 198 -2.10 4.80 -8.43
N SER A 199 -2.38 5.33 -7.23
CA SER A 199 -2.16 6.74 -6.91
C SER A 199 -0.69 7.12 -7.01
N VAL A 200 0.21 6.27 -6.48
CA VAL A 200 1.66 6.50 -6.54
C VAL A 200 2.20 6.50 -7.97
N ILE A 201 1.83 5.51 -8.79
CA ILE A 201 2.33 5.39 -10.17
C ILE A 201 1.64 6.34 -11.16
N GLY A 202 0.48 6.90 -10.77
CA GLY A 202 -0.22 7.92 -11.55
C GLY A 202 0.48 9.28 -11.52
N ASN A 203 1.42 9.48 -10.57
CA ASN A 203 2.30 10.62 -10.48
C ASN A 203 3.67 10.24 -11.06
N ASP A 204 4.18 10.98 -12.05
CA ASP A 204 5.47 10.66 -12.70
C ASP A 204 6.65 10.67 -11.72
N HIS A 205 6.66 11.60 -10.76
CA HIS A 205 7.67 11.63 -9.69
C HIS A 205 7.52 10.42 -8.76
N GLY A 206 6.28 10.06 -8.40
CA GLY A 206 6.00 8.88 -7.58
C GLY A 206 6.45 7.58 -8.24
N LEU A 207 6.20 7.45 -9.55
CA LEU A 207 6.65 6.35 -10.39
C LEU A 207 8.17 6.23 -10.45
N GLU A 208 8.86 7.33 -10.74
CA GLU A 208 10.33 7.37 -10.83
C GLU A 208 10.97 7.00 -9.49
N THR A 209 10.49 7.57 -8.39
CA THR A 209 11.03 7.30 -7.05
C THR A 209 10.74 5.86 -6.60
N LEU A 210 9.54 5.33 -6.85
CA LEU A 210 9.21 3.93 -6.56
C LEU A 210 10.14 2.99 -7.34
N ALA A 211 10.31 3.25 -8.63
CA ALA A 211 11.25 2.51 -9.46
C ALA A 211 12.66 2.54 -8.85
N ASN A 212 13.25 3.72 -8.66
CA ASN A 212 14.61 3.87 -8.12
C ASN A 212 14.80 3.11 -6.79
N LYS A 213 13.78 3.08 -5.93
CA LYS A 213 13.80 2.32 -4.67
C LYS A 213 13.74 0.81 -4.87
N LEU A 214 12.86 0.31 -5.74
CA LEU A 214 12.80 -1.12 -6.07
C LEU A 214 14.13 -1.59 -6.66
N LEU A 215 14.69 -0.77 -7.53
CA LEU A 215 15.97 -0.97 -8.19
C LEU A 215 17.14 -1.02 -7.19
N ALA A 216 17.15 -0.11 -6.20
CA ALA A 216 18.15 -0.12 -5.14
C ALA A 216 18.05 -1.35 -4.22
N ARG A 217 16.87 -1.99 -4.13
CA ARG A 217 16.59 -3.13 -3.23
C ARG A 217 16.21 -4.39 -4.00
N ARG A 218 17.22 -5.08 -4.54
CA ARG A 218 17.05 -6.27 -5.40
C ARG A 218 16.15 -7.38 -4.83
N SER A 219 16.19 -7.63 -3.53
CA SER A 219 15.32 -8.64 -2.90
C SER A 219 13.84 -8.22 -2.92
N SER A 220 13.57 -6.93 -2.68
CA SER A 220 12.23 -6.36 -2.71
C SER A 220 11.64 -6.28 -4.12
N SER A 221 12.46 -6.04 -5.16
CA SER A 221 11.98 -5.95 -6.55
C SER A 221 11.39 -7.27 -7.06
N ILE A 222 12.00 -8.42 -6.73
CA ILE A 222 11.49 -9.74 -7.15
C ILE A 222 10.15 -10.02 -6.48
N GLY A 223 10.07 -9.80 -5.16
CA GLY A 223 8.82 -9.95 -4.40
C GLY A 223 7.71 -9.06 -4.95
N PHE A 224 8.04 -7.80 -5.25
CA PHE A 224 7.12 -6.83 -5.83
C PHE A 224 6.58 -7.26 -7.20
N VAL A 225 7.47 -7.67 -8.10
CA VAL A 225 7.11 -8.17 -9.45
C VAL A 225 6.24 -9.42 -9.36
N ARG A 226 6.56 -10.35 -8.47
CA ARG A 226 5.75 -11.57 -8.28
C ARG A 226 4.35 -11.23 -7.75
N ALA A 227 4.27 -10.38 -6.74
CA ALA A 227 2.99 -9.91 -6.21
C ALA A 227 2.18 -9.17 -7.29
N PHE A 228 2.85 -8.40 -8.15
CA PHE A 228 2.23 -7.72 -9.28
C PHE A 228 1.55 -8.70 -10.24
N LYS A 229 2.27 -9.72 -10.72
CA LYS A 229 1.71 -10.73 -11.63
C LYS A 229 0.52 -11.46 -11.01
N ASN A 230 0.64 -11.86 -9.74
CA ASN A 230 -0.44 -12.54 -9.03
C ASN A 230 -1.70 -11.68 -8.93
N ARG A 231 -1.55 -10.39 -8.58
CA ARG A 231 -2.69 -9.46 -8.48
C ARG A 231 -3.35 -9.19 -9.84
N VAL A 232 -2.56 -9.10 -10.93
CA VAL A 232 -3.10 -8.97 -12.28
C VAL A 232 -3.85 -10.23 -12.71
N ALA A 233 -3.30 -11.41 -12.44
CA ALA A 233 -3.97 -12.68 -12.72
C ALA A 233 -5.31 -12.79 -11.97
N LEU A 234 -5.33 -12.44 -10.67
CA LEU A 234 -6.56 -12.41 -9.85
C LEU A 234 -7.59 -11.41 -10.39
N ALA A 235 -7.15 -10.24 -10.85
CA ALA A 235 -8.04 -9.24 -11.43
C ALA A 235 -8.65 -9.73 -12.76
N ASN A 236 -7.89 -10.47 -13.57
CA ASN A 236 -8.34 -11.03 -14.83
C ASN A 236 -9.21 -12.29 -14.66
N SER A 237 -9.00 -13.09 -13.60
CA SER A 237 -9.81 -14.29 -13.31
C SER A 237 -11.15 -13.97 -12.66
N SER A 238 -11.34 -12.75 -12.16
CA SER A 238 -12.62 -12.27 -11.65
C SER A 238 -13.54 -11.85 -12.80
N ASP A 239 -14.00 -12.82 -13.58
CA ASP A 239 -14.89 -12.70 -14.77
C ASP A 239 -16.28 -12.06 -14.49
N LYS A 240 -16.46 -11.44 -13.31
CA LYS A 240 -17.68 -10.75 -12.89
C LYS A 240 -17.49 -9.27 -12.53
N ALA A 241 -16.28 -8.71 -12.66
CA ALA A 241 -16.01 -7.31 -12.33
C ALA A 241 -16.15 -6.39 -13.57
N PRO A 242 -16.90 -5.28 -13.50
CA PRO A 242 -17.15 -4.43 -14.65
C PRO A 242 -15.90 -3.64 -15.04
N ASN A 243 -15.31 -3.95 -16.20
CA ASN A 243 -14.56 -3.05 -17.11
C ASN A 243 -13.77 -1.89 -16.47
N VAL A 244 -12.98 -2.14 -15.42
CA VAL A 244 -11.92 -1.22 -15.03
C VAL A 244 -10.78 -1.44 -16.01
N LYS A 245 -10.36 -0.40 -16.74
CA LYS A 245 -9.24 -0.44 -17.70
C LYS A 245 -7.94 -0.92 -17.02
N LEU A 246 -7.74 -2.23 -16.98
CA LEU A 246 -6.54 -2.92 -16.50
C LEU A 246 -5.39 -2.91 -17.54
N GLN A 247 -5.57 -2.28 -18.70
CA GLN A 247 -4.57 -2.20 -19.77
C GLN A 247 -3.22 -1.60 -19.29
N HIS A 248 -3.27 -0.65 -18.34
CA HIS A 248 -2.06 -0.09 -17.71
C HIS A 248 -1.34 -1.08 -16.79
N LEU A 249 -2.05 -2.06 -16.20
CA LEU A 249 -1.44 -3.09 -15.36
C LEU A 249 -0.91 -4.27 -16.18
N ASN A 250 -1.57 -4.63 -17.29
CA ASN A 250 -1.08 -5.70 -18.18
C ASN A 250 0.25 -5.32 -18.86
N SER A 251 0.44 -4.05 -19.23
CA SER A 251 1.71 -3.55 -19.77
C SER A 251 2.85 -3.59 -18.74
N LEU A 252 2.55 -3.29 -17.48
CA LEU A 252 3.49 -3.44 -16.36
C LEU A 252 3.86 -4.91 -16.10
N GLY A 253 2.93 -5.85 -16.28
CA GLY A 253 3.15 -7.29 -16.08
C GLY A 253 4.16 -7.89 -17.07
N SER A 254 4.01 -7.57 -18.36
CA SER A 254 4.94 -8.01 -19.41
C SER A 254 6.36 -7.48 -19.22
N ALA A 255 6.49 -6.26 -18.72
CA ALA A 255 7.80 -5.67 -18.41
C ALA A 255 8.45 -6.36 -17.18
N ALA A 256 7.63 -6.83 -16.25
CA ALA A 256 8.03 -7.64 -15.11
C ALA A 256 8.49 -9.07 -15.50
N ASP A 257 7.95 -9.66 -16.57
CA ASP A 257 8.44 -10.92 -17.15
C ASP A 257 9.87 -10.78 -17.66
N GLY A 258 10.16 -9.71 -18.40
CA GLY A 258 11.53 -9.41 -18.83
C GLY A 258 12.51 -9.26 -17.67
N PHE A 259 12.08 -8.67 -16.55
CA PHE A 259 12.89 -8.50 -15.35
C PHE A 259 13.24 -9.84 -14.65
N LEU A 260 12.29 -10.76 -14.50
CA LEU A 260 12.58 -12.07 -13.88
C LEU A 260 13.51 -12.92 -14.74
N ILE A 261 13.32 -12.89 -16.06
CA ILE A 261 14.18 -13.60 -17.03
C ILE A 261 15.63 -13.07 -16.95
N LEU A 262 15.80 -11.76 -16.79
CA LEU A 262 17.12 -11.13 -16.66
C LEU A 262 17.76 -11.30 -15.26
N SER A 263 16.96 -11.60 -14.23
CA SER A 263 17.42 -11.75 -12.84
C SER A 263 17.98 -13.13 -12.52
N GLY A 264 17.96 -14.07 -13.47
CA GLY A 264 18.64 -15.36 -13.33
C GLY A 264 17.84 -16.43 -12.58
N ASP A 265 16.52 -16.28 -12.44
CA ASP A 265 15.66 -17.43 -12.13
C ASP A 265 15.46 -18.25 -13.42
N SER A 266 16.56 -18.75 -13.99
CA SER A 266 16.47 -19.96 -14.79
C SER A 266 16.04 -21.05 -13.82
N GLN A 267 14.82 -21.56 -13.97
CA GLN A 267 14.46 -22.85 -13.40
C GLN A 267 15.50 -23.86 -13.86
N THR A 268 16.45 -24.19 -13.00
CA THR A 268 17.19 -25.44 -13.12
C THR A 268 16.20 -26.52 -12.68
N SER A 269 15.43 -27.03 -13.63
CA SER A 269 14.90 -28.39 -13.50
C SER A 269 16.11 -29.30 -13.38
N VAL A 270 16.29 -29.91 -12.21
CA VAL A 270 17.18 -31.04 -12.04
C VAL A 270 16.44 -32.24 -12.62
N ASP A 271 16.43 -32.35 -13.95
CA ASP A 271 16.04 -33.59 -14.60
C ASP A 271 17.26 -34.50 -14.70
N SER A 272 17.14 -35.62 -14.01
CA SER A 272 18.10 -36.70 -14.00
C SER A 272 17.96 -37.49 -15.31
N SER A 273 18.93 -37.32 -16.20
CA SER A 273 19.54 -38.34 -17.09
C SER A 273 18.65 -39.40 -17.76
N HIS A 274 18.53 -39.34 -19.10
CA HIS A 274 19.16 -40.29 -20.05
C HIS A 274 18.75 -39.99 -21.52
N GLY A 275 19.72 -40.06 -22.45
CA GLY A 275 19.43 -40.38 -23.87
C GLY A 275 19.83 -39.35 -24.95
N SER A 276 21.13 -39.30 -25.26
CA SER A 276 21.78 -39.18 -26.60
C SER A 276 21.17 -38.39 -27.78
N ASN A 277 22.06 -37.56 -28.36
CA ASN A 277 22.36 -37.31 -29.80
C ASN A 277 21.71 -36.13 -30.57
N THR A 278 22.54 -35.10 -30.75
CA THR A 278 22.83 -34.29 -31.96
C THR A 278 21.70 -33.70 -32.81
N THR A 279 21.64 -32.37 -32.89
CA THR A 279 21.97 -31.60 -34.11
C THR A 279 22.17 -30.12 -33.75
N GLY A 280 23.23 -29.53 -34.31
CA GLY A 280 23.56 -28.13 -34.08
C GLY A 280 22.63 -27.17 -34.83
N SER A 281 22.38 -26.00 -34.23
CA SER A 281 22.00 -24.80 -34.95
C SER A 281 22.51 -23.58 -34.20
N SER A 282 23.30 -22.77 -34.90
CA SER A 282 23.86 -21.53 -34.39
C SER A 282 22.76 -20.48 -34.28
N TRP A 283 22.55 -19.91 -33.09
CA TRP A 283 21.70 -18.74 -32.92
C TRP A 283 22.56 -17.48 -32.96
N ARG A 284 22.59 -16.85 -34.14
CA ARG A 284 23.07 -15.47 -34.30
C ARG A 284 22.08 -14.51 -33.63
N ASN A 285 22.66 -13.43 -33.10
CA ASN A 285 22.00 -12.26 -32.52
C ASN A 285 20.72 -11.84 -33.26
N SER A 286 19.57 -12.08 -32.63
CA SER A 286 18.31 -11.40 -32.96
C SER A 286 18.12 -10.26 -31.96
N ALA A 287 18.41 -9.04 -32.39
CA ALA A 287 17.98 -7.84 -31.70
C ALA A 287 16.45 -7.77 -31.79
N CYS A 288 15.75 -8.04 -30.69
CA CYS A 288 14.31 -7.85 -30.60
C CYS A 288 13.97 -6.36 -30.67
N SER A 289 13.41 -5.93 -31.80
CA SER A 289 12.71 -4.64 -31.92
C SER A 289 11.37 -4.72 -31.19
N LEU A 290 11.11 -3.78 -30.27
CA LEU A 290 9.84 -3.68 -29.54
C LEU A 290 8.69 -3.24 -30.47
N PRO A 291 7.43 -3.70 -30.25
CA PRO A 291 6.26 -3.26 -30.99
C PRO A 291 5.94 -1.77 -30.75
N LYS A 292 5.52 -1.06 -31.81
CA LYS A 292 5.15 0.38 -31.78
C LYS A 292 4.03 0.75 -30.79
N SER A 293 3.27 -0.24 -30.29
CA SER A 293 2.21 -0.05 -29.28
C SER A 293 2.72 0.28 -27.87
N TRP A 294 4.03 0.18 -27.62
CA TRP A 294 4.67 0.54 -26.34
C TRP A 294 4.81 2.05 -26.09
N SER A 295 4.42 2.89 -27.05
CA SER A 295 4.56 4.36 -26.95
C SER A 295 3.43 5.06 -26.19
N VAL A 296 2.34 4.35 -25.84
CA VAL A 296 1.09 4.98 -25.37
C VAL A 296 0.81 4.77 -23.87
N ALA A 297 1.51 3.87 -23.19
CA ALA A 297 1.37 3.66 -21.75
C ALA A 297 2.71 3.93 -21.03
N ASN A 298 2.80 5.12 -20.43
CA ASN A 298 3.94 5.70 -19.69
C ASN A 298 5.34 5.18 -20.09
N PRO A 299 5.99 5.78 -21.11
CA PRO A 299 7.31 5.39 -21.60
C PRO A 299 8.43 5.50 -20.54
N ALA A 300 8.21 6.19 -19.41
CA ALA A 300 9.21 6.32 -18.36
C ALA A 300 9.49 4.98 -17.64
N PHE A 301 8.46 4.22 -17.26
CA PHE A 301 8.64 2.94 -16.56
C PHE A 301 9.20 1.85 -17.48
N ALA A 302 8.75 1.83 -18.74
CA ALA A 302 9.32 0.95 -19.76
C ALA A 302 10.80 1.27 -20.02
N ARG A 303 11.20 2.55 -20.04
CA ARG A 303 12.62 2.96 -20.14
C ARG A 303 13.42 2.53 -18.92
N ILE A 304 12.87 2.59 -17.72
CA ILE A 304 13.56 2.13 -16.50
C ILE A 304 13.85 0.62 -16.55
N LEU A 305 12.88 -0.18 -17.01
CA LEU A 305 13.06 -1.63 -17.16
C LEU A 305 13.97 -1.99 -18.35
N VAL A 306 13.98 -1.18 -19.41
CA VAL A 306 14.82 -1.38 -20.61
C VAL A 306 16.27 -0.89 -20.41
N ASN A 307 16.48 0.20 -19.66
CA ASN A 307 17.80 0.79 -19.39
C ASN A 307 18.44 0.30 -18.07
N TRP A 308 17.87 -0.73 -17.44
CA TRP A 308 18.45 -1.38 -16.28
C TRP A 308 19.89 -1.81 -16.58
N PRO A 309 20.90 -1.48 -15.73
CA PRO A 309 22.28 -1.77 -16.05
C PRO A 309 22.49 -3.27 -16.19
N ARG A 310 22.63 -3.73 -17.43
CA ARG A 310 23.13 -5.07 -17.75
C ARG A 310 24.54 -5.16 -17.17
N ARG A 311 24.75 -6.01 -16.16
CA ARG A 311 26.12 -6.32 -15.73
C ARG A 311 26.87 -6.84 -16.95
N ARG A 312 27.93 -6.14 -17.34
CA ARG A 312 29.06 -6.80 -18.00
C ARG A 312 29.64 -7.73 -16.95
N THR A 313 29.40 -9.02 -17.11
CA THR A 313 30.25 -10.04 -16.51
C THR A 313 31.63 -9.88 -17.13
N THR A 314 32.51 -9.10 -16.50
CA THR A 314 33.94 -9.22 -16.77
C THR A 314 34.39 -10.50 -16.06
N SER A 315 34.71 -11.50 -16.86
CA SER A 315 35.42 -12.73 -16.49
C SER A 315 36.76 -12.41 -15.86
#